data_AF-A0A9N9SVF5-F1
#
_entry.id   AF-A0A9N9SVF5-F1
#
_cell.length_a   1.000
_cell.length_b   1.000
_cell.length_c   1.000
_cell.angle_alpha   90.00
_cell.angle_beta   90.00
_cell.angle_gamma   90.00
#
_symmetry.space_group_name_H-M   'P 1'
#
loop_
_entity.id
_entity.type
_entity.pdbx_description
1 polymer ?
#
loop_
_entity_poly.entity_id
_entity_poly.type
_entity_poly.pdbx_seq_one_letter_code
_entity_poly.pdbx_strand_id
1 'polypeptide(L)' 'MSSNSLLTQASEPPKYANTYRLEPNNHFNSEKVENILKEIMLEALENLSYDPEQCAKQAKWASLMIKSKVKELQFDRVF' A
#
# COMPACT_ATOMS: atom_id res chain seq x y z
N MET A 1 -53.42 -11.53 22.71
CA MET A 1 -52.53 -10.38 22.42
C MET A 1 -51.45 -10.92 21.49
N SER A 2 -51.58 -10.56 20.22
CA SER A 2 -51.03 -11.27 19.05
C SER A 2 -49.50 -11.27 19.01
N SER A 3 -48.96 -12.42 18.61
CA SER A 3 -47.55 -12.70 18.42
C SER A 3 -46.90 -11.76 17.41
N ASN A 4 -45.80 -11.11 17.79
CA ASN A 4 -44.89 -10.44 16.86
C ASN A 4 -44.15 -11.48 16.03
N SER A 5 -44.67 -11.79 14.85
CA SER A 5 -43.98 -12.59 13.83
C SER A 5 -44.13 -11.94 12.46
N LEU A 6 -43.71 -10.67 12.35
CA LEU A 6 -43.32 -10.14 11.05
C LEU A 6 -41.90 -10.64 10.79
N LEU A 7 -41.86 -11.83 10.21
CA LEU A 7 -40.69 -12.39 9.54
C LEU A 7 -40.04 -11.29 8.71
N THR A 8 -38.83 -10.92 9.09
CA THR A 8 -37.85 -10.27 8.24
C THR A 8 -37.80 -11.06 6.94
N GLN A 9 -38.58 -10.64 5.94
CA GLN A 9 -38.48 -11.17 4.59
C GLN A 9 -37.11 -10.73 4.09
N ALA A 10 -36.10 -11.57 4.30
CA ALA A 10 -34.81 -11.44 3.66
C ALA A 10 -35.06 -11.65 2.16
N SER A 11 -35.38 -10.57 1.46
CA SER A 11 -35.39 -10.53 0.00
C SER A 11 -34.00 -10.97 -0.45
N GLU A 12 -33.93 -11.99 -1.31
CA GLU A 12 -32.65 -12.41 -1.90
C GLU A 12 -31.94 -11.18 -2.46
N PRO A 13 -30.66 -10.96 -2.12
CA PRO A 13 -29.94 -9.81 -2.61
C PRO A 13 -29.98 -9.83 -4.14
N PRO A 14 -30.25 -8.69 -4.80
CA PRO A 14 -30.34 -8.65 -6.25
C PRO A 14 -29.07 -9.24 -6.87
N LYS A 15 -29.23 -10.29 -7.70
CA LYS A 15 -28.13 -11.07 -8.31
C LYS A 15 -27.07 -10.24 -9.04
N TYR A 16 -27.41 -9.01 -9.42
CA TYR A 16 -26.55 -8.11 -10.18
C TYR A 16 -26.30 -6.77 -9.48
N ALA A 17 -26.33 -6.73 -8.14
CA ALA A 17 -25.87 -5.56 -7.41
C ALA A 17 -24.35 -5.38 -7.56
N ASN A 18 -23.89 -4.14 -7.68
CA ASN A 18 -22.47 -3.83 -7.68
C ASN A 18 -21.89 -4.08 -6.29
N THR A 19 -21.02 -5.09 -6.16
CA THR A 19 -20.24 -5.32 -4.94
C THR A 19 -18.99 -4.45 -4.97
N TYR A 20 -19.15 -3.15 -4.69
CA TYR A 20 -18.01 -2.28 -4.46
C TYR A 20 -17.28 -2.73 -3.20
N ARG A 21 -15.95 -2.87 -3.29
CA ARG A 21 -15.12 -3.13 -2.12
C ARG A 21 -14.85 -1.81 -1.42
N LEU A 22 -15.29 -1.71 -0.17
CA LEU A 22 -15.04 -0.56 0.69
C LEU A 22 -13.65 -0.66 1.36
N GLU A 23 -13.18 -1.88 1.60
CA GLU A 23 -11.91 -2.12 2.31
C GLU A 23 -10.78 -2.56 1.36
N PRO A 24 -9.56 -2.03 1.56
CA PRO A 24 -8.38 -2.49 0.84
C PRO A 24 -7.99 -3.91 1.28
N ASN A 25 -7.56 -4.74 0.33
CA ASN A 25 -7.04 -6.08 0.62
C ASN A 25 -5.59 -5.98 1.10
N ASN A 26 -4.83 -5.09 0.46
CA ASN A 26 -3.43 -4.87 0.76
C ASN A 26 -3.23 -3.47 1.34
N HIS A 27 -3.32 -3.39 2.66
CA HIS A 27 -3.07 -2.16 3.40
C HIS A 27 -1.61 -1.75 3.31
N PHE A 28 -1.36 -0.44 3.40
CA PHE A 28 -0.01 0.08 3.50
C PHE A 28 0.68 -0.46 4.76
N ASN A 29 1.78 -1.17 4.57
CA ASN A 29 2.60 -1.70 5.66
C ASN A 29 3.86 -0.84 5.81
N SER A 30 3.91 -0.02 6.86
CA SER A 30 5.02 0.88 7.15
C SER A 30 6.32 0.14 7.43
N GLU A 31 6.29 -0.98 8.16
CA GLU A 31 7.46 -1.78 8.50
C GLU A 31 8.13 -2.34 7.24
N LYS A 32 7.33 -2.87 6.31
CA LYS A 32 7.83 -3.39 5.03
C LYS A 32 8.51 -2.30 4.20
N VAL A 33 7.93 -1.10 4.17
CA VAL A 33 8.48 0.05 3.44
C VAL A 33 9.74 0.59 4.13
N GLU A 34 9.78 0.60 5.46
CA GLU A 34 10.93 1.03 6.24
C GLU A 34 12.14 0.10 6.03
N ASN A 35 11.92 -1.21 5.95
CA ASN A 35 12.99 -2.17 5.66
C ASN A 35 13.58 -1.94 4.27
N ILE A 36 12.74 -1.76 3.24
CA ILE A 36 13.17 -1.43 1.88
C ILE A 36 13.95 -0.09 1.87
N LEU A 37 13.47 0.90 2.62
CA LEU A 37 14.14 2.19 2.74
C LEU A 37 15.56 2.02 3.30
N LYS A 38 15.70 1.26 4.40
CA LYS A 38 17.00 1.00 5.04
C LYS A 38 17.94 0.26 4.12
N GLU A 39 17.47 -0.79 3.44
CA GLU A 39 18.28 -1.57 2.49
C GLU A 39 18.84 -0.68 1.37
N ILE A 40 17.98 0.11 0.72
CA ILE A 40 18.40 0.99 -0.39
C ILE A 40 19.32 2.11 0.11
N MET A 41 19.06 2.65 1.30
CA MET A 41 19.92 3.69 1.89
C MET A 41 21.30 3.14 2.24
N LEU A 42 21.38 1.94 2.81
CA LEU A 42 22.65 1.29 3.10
C LEU A 42 23.43 1.04 1.80
N GLU A 43 22.79 0.47 0.78
CA GLU A 43 23.40 0.25 -0.54
C GLU A 43 23.88 1.56 -1.18
N ALA A 44 23.07 2.62 -1.09
CA ALA A 44 23.40 3.93 -1.64
C ALA A 44 24.61 4.58 -0.96
N LEU A 45 24.80 4.34 0.35
CA LEU A 45 25.83 4.98 1.17
C LEU A 45 27.10 4.14 1.32
N GLU A 46 27.04 2.81 1.20
CA GLU A 46 28.14 1.88 1.49
C GLU A 46 29.41 2.16 0.66
N ASN A 47 29.25 2.62 -0.58
CA ASN A 47 30.37 2.89 -1.49
C ASN A 47 30.54 4.39 -1.82
N LEU A 48 29.87 5.28 -1.09
CA LEU A 48 29.85 6.70 -1.42
C LEU A 48 30.94 7.46 -0.65
N SER A 49 31.91 8.02 -1.37
CA SER A 49 32.75 9.11 -0.85
C SER A 49 32.02 10.44 -1.04
N TYR A 50 32.15 11.36 -0.10
CA TYR A 50 31.46 12.65 -0.16
C TYR A 50 31.99 13.48 -1.33
N ASP A 51 31.18 13.59 -2.38
CA ASP A 51 31.40 14.47 -3.53
C ASP A 51 30.05 15.12 -3.91
N PRO A 52 29.95 16.46 -3.96
CA PRO A 52 28.69 17.16 -4.17
C PRO A 52 27.94 16.75 -5.44
N GLU A 53 28.64 16.39 -6.53
CA GLU A 53 27.99 15.93 -7.76
C GLU A 53 27.51 14.47 -7.67
N GLN A 54 28.32 13.58 -7.08
CA GLN A 54 27.95 12.18 -6.89
C GLN A 54 26.82 12.01 -5.87
N CYS A 55 26.83 12.75 -4.77
CA CYS A 55 25.78 12.74 -3.76
C CYS A 55 24.40 13.08 -4.36
N ALA A 56 24.34 14.08 -5.25
CA ALA A 56 23.08 14.46 -5.92
C ALA A 56 22.57 13.35 -6.85
N LYS A 57 23.47 12.72 -7.62
CA LYS A 57 23.12 11.58 -8.50
C LYS A 57 22.65 10.39 -7.69
N GLN A 58 23.33 10.07 -6.60
CA GLN A 58 23.02 8.95 -5.73
C GLN A 58 21.69 9.14 -5.00
N ALA A 59 21.40 10.34 -4.48
CA ALA A 59 20.12 10.67 -3.87
C ALA A 59 18.95 10.56 -4.88
N LYS A 60 19.17 10.99 -6.13
CA LYS A 60 18.18 10.82 -7.20
C LYS A 60 17.95 9.35 -7.52
N TRP A 61 19.01 8.55 -7.60
CA TRP A 61 18.89 7.11 -7.81
C TRP A 61 18.14 6.42 -6.67
N ALA A 62 18.51 6.68 -5.42
CA ALA A 62 17.91 6.07 -4.25
C ALA A 62 16.41 6.40 -4.15
N SER A 63 16.02 7.66 -4.36
CA SER A 63 14.60 8.06 -4.35
C SER A 63 13.77 7.38 -5.45
N LEU A 64 14.34 7.19 -6.64
CA LEU A 64 13.68 6.45 -7.73
C LEU A 64 13.54 4.97 -7.40
N MET A 65 14.57 4.35 -6.83
CA MET A 65 14.54 2.94 -6.44
C MET A 65 13.52 2.68 -5.35
N ILE A 66 13.49 3.50 -4.29
CA ILE A 66 12.50 3.40 -3.21
C ILE A 66 11.09 3.50 -3.80
N LYS A 67 10.86 4.49 -4.67
CA LYS A 67 9.56 4.66 -5.33
C LYS A 67 9.16 3.47 -6.17
N SER A 68 10.10 2.85 -6.90
CA SER A 68 9.82 1.65 -7.71
C SER A 68 9.44 0.48 -6.81
N LYS A 69 10.25 0.20 -5.78
CA LYS A 69 10.00 -0.90 -4.84
C LYS A 69 8.69 -0.76 -4.09
N VAL A 70 8.35 0.45 -3.64
CA VAL A 70 7.05 0.71 -2.97
C VAL A 70 5.88 0.49 -3.94
N LYS A 71 6.03 0.83 -5.22
CA LYS A 71 4.99 0.56 -6.23
C LYS A 71 4.83 -0.93 -6.53
N GLU A 72 5.93 -1.70 -6.54
CA GLU A 72 5.91 -3.15 -6.72
C GLU A 72 5.13 -3.87 -5.61
N LEU A 73 5.01 -3.26 -4.43
CA LEU A 73 4.20 -3.81 -3.32
C LEU A 73 2.70 -3.72 -3.56
N GLN A 74 2.24 -2.98 -4.57
CA GLN A 74 0.84 -2.87 -4.98
C GLN A 74 -0.12 -2.64 -3.80
N PHE A 75 0.21 -1.67 -2.95
CA PHE A 75 -0.70 -1.24 -1.90
C PHE A 75 -1.99 -0.67 -2.50
N ASP A 76 -3.11 -1.07 -1.94
CA ASP A 76 -4.41 -0.54 -2.32
C ASP A 76 -4.54 0.90 -1.82
N ARG A 77 -5.18 1.76 -2.61
CA ARG A 77 -5.56 3.09 -2.14
C ARG A 77 -6.70 2.93 -1.14
N VAL A 78 -6.53 3.51 0.04
CA VAL A 78 -7.63 3.71 0.99
C VAL A 78 -8.56 4.76 0.37
N PHE A 79 -9.84 4.42 0.21
CA PHE A 79 -10.88 5.33 -0.30
C PHE A 79 -11.63 6.00 0.85
#